data_AF-A0A7S0F501-F1
#
_entry.id   AF-A0A7S0F501-F1
#
_cell.length_a   1.000
_cell.length_b   1.000
_cell.length_c   1.000
_cell.angle_alpha   90.00
_cell.angle_beta   90.00
_cell.angle_gamma   90.00
#
_symmetry.space_group_name_H-M   'P 1'
#
loop_
_entity.id
_entity.type
_entity.pdbx_description
1 polymer ?
#
loop_
_entity_poly.entity_id
_entity_poly.type
_entity_poly.pdbx_seq_one_letter_code
_entity_poly.pdbx_strand_id
1 'polypeptide(L)'
;MAGTPDGRLVVKTRTEVHILDRNMRVLQTPAGDYNRFGMLAANDDSIFDCTAAKLLLSSHEGVLVAEYQLEGYSFMWPMLAPGLLFCVLYDDVGDLTLKDEIIAVDAQTLQLRHRFGLGLLDDACK
;
A
#
# COMPACT_ATOMS: atom_id res chain seq x y z
N MET A 1 7.94 3.70 -12.59
CA MET A 1 7.90 4.80 -11.62
C MET A 1 6.88 5.81 -12.10
N ALA A 2 5.66 5.78 -11.56
CA ALA A 2 4.74 6.90 -11.73
C ALA A 2 5.26 8.00 -10.80
N GLY A 3 6.02 8.93 -11.35
CA GLY A 3 6.41 10.14 -10.62
C GLY A 3 5.17 10.99 -10.39
N THR A 4 5.07 11.60 -9.22
CA THR A 4 4.03 12.61 -9.00
C THR A 4 4.28 13.80 -9.96
N PRO A 5 3.26 14.41 -10.61
CA PRO A 5 3.39 15.57 -11.49
C PRO A 5 4.10 16.77 -10.85
N ASP A 6 4.05 16.88 -9.52
CA ASP A 6 4.78 17.90 -8.75
C ASP A 6 6.27 17.57 -8.56
N GLY A 7 6.72 16.38 -8.99
CA GLY A 7 8.09 15.91 -8.78
C GLY A 7 8.40 15.56 -7.33
N ARG A 8 7.38 15.35 -6.50
CA ARG A 8 7.52 14.90 -5.11
C ARG A 8 7.76 13.40 -5.05
N LEU A 9 8.69 13.00 -4.20
CA LEU A 9 9.00 11.60 -3.96
C LEU A 9 8.61 11.22 -2.53
N VAL A 10 7.78 10.19 -2.38
CA VAL A 10 7.47 9.62 -1.06
C VAL A 10 8.46 8.49 -0.78
N VAL A 11 9.22 8.61 0.31
CA VAL A 11 10.24 7.65 0.72
C VAL A 11 9.91 7.13 2.11
N LYS A 12 9.89 5.80 2.24
CA LYS A 12 9.73 5.14 3.54
C LYS A 12 11.09 4.79 4.14
N THR A 13 11.29 5.08 5.41
CA THR A 13 12.35 4.49 6.23
C THR A 13 11.78 3.29 7.00
N ARG A 14 12.46 2.83 8.05
CA ARG A 14 11.88 1.75 8.88
C ARG A 14 10.62 2.19 9.61
N THR A 15 10.52 3.44 10.04
CA THR A 15 9.45 3.89 10.94
C THR A 15 8.88 5.25 10.56
N GLU A 16 9.36 5.85 9.48
CA GLU A 16 8.96 7.19 9.06
C GLU A 16 8.71 7.22 7.56
N VAL A 17 7.91 8.19 7.13
CA VAL A 17 7.73 8.55 5.74
C VAL A 17 8.21 9.97 5.53
N HIS A 18 8.98 10.20 4.49
CA HIS A 18 9.42 11.53 4.07
C HIS A 18 8.87 11.85 2.70
N ILE A 19 8.39 13.08 2.53
CA ILE A 19 8.02 13.64 1.24
C ILE A 19 9.17 14.55 0.82
N LEU A 20 9.80 14.23 -0.30
CA LEU A 20 10.96 14.93 -0.83
C LEU A 20 10.58 15.77 -2.05
N ASP A 21 11.26 16.90 -2.24
CA ASP A 21 11.22 17.64 -3.51
C ASP A 21 12.12 16.99 -4.58
N ARG A 22 12.09 17.55 -5.80
CA ARG A 22 12.94 17.12 -6.93
C ARG A 22 14.46 17.19 -6.66
N ASN A 23 14.88 17.91 -5.63
CA ASN A 23 16.27 18.03 -5.20
C ASN A 23 16.60 17.11 -4.01
N MET A 24 15.71 16.16 -3.68
CA MET A 24 15.83 15.22 -2.56
C MET A 24 15.84 15.90 -1.18
N ARG A 25 15.29 17.11 -1.06
CA ARG A 25 15.14 17.79 0.24
C ARG A 25 13.83 17.37 0.88
N VAL A 26 13.88 17.07 2.18
CA VAL A 26 12.68 16.77 2.97
C VAL A 26 11.79 18.01 3.03
N LEU A 27 10.61 17.92 2.44
CA LEU A 27 9.55 18.91 2.57
C LEU A 27 8.73 18.65 3.82
N GLN A 28 8.44 17.38 4.10
CA GLN A 28 7.56 16.97 5.20
C GLN A 28 7.87 15.55 5.67
N THR A 29 7.58 15.30 6.94
CA THR A 29 7.54 13.96 7.55
C THR A 29 6.16 13.77 8.17
N PRO A 30 5.20 13.16 7.45
CA PRO A 30 3.82 13.03 7.94
C PRO A 30 3.79 12.11 9.16
N ALA A 31 3.05 12.51 10.20
CA ALA A 31 2.87 11.67 11.38
C ALA A 31 2.07 10.40 11.03
N GLY A 32 2.45 9.26 11.62
CA GLY A 32 1.78 7.98 11.39
C GLY A 32 2.50 6.84 12.11
N ASP A 33 1.78 5.74 12.34
CA ASP A 33 2.37 4.50 12.84
C ASP A 33 2.76 3.61 11.67
N TYR A 34 3.93 3.90 11.10
CA TYR A 34 4.44 3.16 9.94
C TYR A 34 5.14 1.88 10.41
N ASN A 35 4.56 0.74 10.06
CA ASN A 35 5.11 -0.57 10.40
C ASN A 35 6.50 -0.76 9.74
N ARG A 36 7.47 -1.34 10.47
CA ARG A 36 8.80 -1.71 9.96
C ARG A 36 8.78 -2.51 8.67
N PHE A 37 7.83 -3.41 8.52
CA PHE A 37 7.68 -4.27 7.35
C PHE A 37 6.62 -3.75 6.37
N GLY A 38 5.92 -2.66 6.74
CA GLY A 38 4.93 -2.04 5.87
C GLY A 38 5.56 -1.55 4.58
N MET A 39 4.82 -1.72 3.49
CA MET A 39 5.17 -1.21 2.17
C MET A 39 4.19 -0.10 1.82
N LEU A 40 4.67 0.89 1.07
CA LEU A 40 3.82 2.00 0.64
C LEU A 40 3.80 2.18 -0.86
N ALA A 41 2.69 2.72 -1.33
CA ALA A 41 2.57 3.35 -2.62
C ALA A 41 2.12 4.80 -2.40
N ALA A 42 2.39 5.68 -3.34
CA ALA A 42 1.93 7.05 -3.26
C ALA A 42 1.61 7.59 -4.65
N ASN A 43 0.57 8.43 -4.69
CA ASN A 43 0.31 9.33 -5.80
C ASN A 43 0.40 10.78 -5.27
N ASP A 44 -0.13 11.71 -6.05
CA ASP A 44 0.02 13.15 -5.84
C ASP A 44 -0.67 13.63 -4.58
N ASP A 45 -1.80 13.00 -4.27
CA ASP A 45 -2.70 13.43 -3.21
C ASP A 45 -2.63 12.52 -1.99
N SER A 46 -2.09 11.31 -2.15
CA SER A 46 -2.33 10.22 -1.20
C SER A 46 -1.14 9.29 -1.02
N ILE A 47 -1.03 8.77 0.20
CA ILE A 47 -0.13 7.72 0.64
C ILE A 47 -0.98 6.50 0.97
N PHE A 48 -0.58 5.35 0.46
CA PHE A 48 -1.19 4.06 0.69
C PHE A 48 -0.23 3.22 1.51
N ASP A 49 -0.61 2.82 2.72
CA ASP A 49 0.22 2.04 3.61
C ASP A 49 -0.41 0.67 3.87
N CYS A 50 0.33 -0.40 3.60
CA CYS A 50 -0.03 -1.74 4.02
C CYS A 50 0.59 -2.00 5.39
N THR A 51 -0.23 -1.90 6.43
CA THR A 51 0.08 -2.48 7.73
C THR A 51 -0.23 -3.99 7.70
N ALA A 52 0.22 -4.75 8.70
CA ALA A 52 -0.09 -6.17 8.79
C ALA A 52 -1.60 -6.40 8.61
N ALA A 53 -2.45 -5.84 9.49
CA ALA A 53 -3.89 -6.13 9.44
C ALA A 53 -4.74 -5.19 8.54
N LYS A 54 -4.19 -4.10 8.02
CA LYS A 54 -4.98 -3.04 7.36
C LYS A 54 -4.26 -2.41 6.18
N LEU A 55 -5.06 -2.08 5.16
CA LEU A 55 -4.70 -1.16 4.11
C LEU A 55 -5.22 0.24 4.45
N LEU A 56 -4.31 1.21 4.56
CA LEU A 56 -4.61 2.58 4.93
C LEU A 56 -4.42 3.53 3.75
N LEU A 57 -5.32 4.50 3.65
CA LEU A 57 -5.23 5.62 2.71
C LEU A 57 -5.17 6.90 3.53
N SER A 58 -4.07 7.64 3.42
CA SER A 58 -3.89 8.94 4.06
C SER A 58 -3.50 10.01 3.05
N SER A 59 -3.78 11.26 3.38
CA SER A 59 -3.22 12.41 2.67
C SER A 59 -1.73 12.57 2.99
N HIS A 60 -1.03 13.39 2.22
CA HIS A 60 0.37 13.79 2.49
C HIS A 60 0.53 14.54 3.82
N GLU A 61 -0.56 15.07 4.38
CA GLU A 61 -0.57 15.70 5.71
C GLU A 61 -0.71 14.69 6.86
N GLY A 62 -0.77 13.39 6.55
CA GLY A 62 -0.95 12.32 7.54
C GLY A 62 -2.39 12.14 8.03
N VAL A 63 -3.35 12.83 7.40
CA VAL A 63 -4.78 12.65 7.72
C VAL A 63 -5.27 11.34 7.11
N LEU A 64 -5.77 10.42 7.94
CA LEU A 64 -6.41 9.18 7.49
C LEU A 64 -7.71 9.51 6.75
N VAL A 65 -7.84 9.02 5.52
CA VAL A 65 -9.00 9.21 4.64
C VAL A 65 -9.87 7.96 4.62
N ALA A 66 -9.27 6.78 4.49
CA ALA A 66 -9.98 5.52 4.48
C ALA A 66 -9.10 4.38 5.04
N GLU A 67 -9.75 3.33 5.54
CA GLU A 67 -9.12 2.07 5.90
C GLU A 67 -9.92 0.90 5.34
N TYR A 68 -9.20 -0.16 4.95
CA TYR A 68 -9.77 -1.43 4.56
C TYR A 68 -9.09 -2.54 5.36
N GLN A 69 -9.91 -3.44 5.90
CA GLN A 69 -9.46 -4.60 6.66
C GLN A 69 -10.29 -5.82 6.25
N LEU A 70 -9.68 -6.99 6.30
CA LEU A 70 -10.34 -8.26 6.06
C LEU A 70 -9.88 -9.23 7.15
N GLU A 71 -10.85 -9.77 7.90
CA GLU A 71 -10.54 -10.63 9.04
C GLU A 71 -9.78 -11.89 8.60
N GLY A 72 -8.67 -12.18 9.29
CA GLY A 72 -7.80 -13.32 9.01
C GLY A 72 -6.78 -13.09 7.89
N TYR A 73 -6.67 -11.87 7.36
CA TYR A 73 -5.73 -11.58 6.28
C TYR A 73 -4.88 -10.35 6.55
N SER A 74 -3.65 -10.42 6.05
CA SER A 74 -2.73 -9.30 5.98
C SER A 74 -2.52 -8.78 4.55
N PHE A 75 -2.05 -7.55 4.45
CA PHE A 75 -1.82 -6.85 3.19
C PHE A 75 -0.33 -6.59 2.93
N MET A 76 0.10 -6.77 1.69
CA MET A 76 1.47 -6.48 1.25
C MET A 76 1.52 -5.90 -0.17
N TRP A 77 2.65 -5.26 -0.48
CA TRP A 77 3.02 -4.80 -1.82
C TRP A 77 1.94 -3.96 -2.52
N PRO A 78 1.59 -2.78 -1.97
CA PRO A 78 0.67 -1.88 -2.65
C PRO A 78 1.27 -1.40 -3.97
N MET A 79 0.49 -1.50 -5.04
CA MET A 79 0.86 -1.09 -6.39
C MET A 79 -0.23 -0.22 -6.99
N LEU A 80 0.13 1.00 -7.36
CA LEU A 80 -0.81 1.95 -7.94
C LEU A 80 -0.97 1.77 -9.45
N ALA A 81 -2.21 1.81 -9.88
CA ALA A 81 -2.63 1.94 -11.27
C ALA A 81 -3.64 3.11 -11.40
N PRO A 82 -3.99 3.55 -12.62
CA PRO A 82 -4.99 4.59 -12.80
C PRO A 82 -6.34 4.19 -12.16
N GLY A 83 -6.71 4.87 -11.07
CA GLY A 83 -7.96 4.67 -10.34
C GLY A 83 -8.02 3.44 -9.42
N LEU A 84 -6.98 2.59 -9.41
CA LEU A 84 -6.97 1.35 -8.65
C LEU A 84 -5.67 1.22 -7.83
N LEU A 85 -5.80 0.59 -6.67
CA LEU A 85 -4.68 0.08 -5.92
C LEU A 85 -4.76 -1.45 -5.90
N PHE A 86 -3.68 -2.10 -6.30
CA PHE A 86 -3.51 -3.53 -6.17
C PHE A 86 -2.70 -3.82 -4.91
N CYS A 87 -3.10 -4.83 -4.15
CA CYS A 87 -2.33 -5.34 -3.01
C CYS A 87 -2.35 -6.86 -3.01
N VAL A 88 -1.29 -7.47 -2.48
CA VAL A 88 -1.30 -8.90 -2.15
C VAL A 88 -1.94 -9.09 -0.79
N LEU A 89 -2.82 -10.09 -0.72
CA LEU A 89 -3.53 -10.55 0.45
C LEU A 89 -2.98 -11.94 0.81
N TYR A 90 -2.57 -12.14 2.06
CA TYR A 90 -2.10 -13.44 2.57
C TYR A 90 -2.76 -13.78 3.91
N ASP A 91 -2.96 -15.07 4.15
CA ASP A 91 -3.63 -15.58 5.36
C ASP A 91 -2.69 -15.46 6.59
N ASP A 92 -3.22 -14.87 7.67
CA ASP A 92 -2.49 -14.67 8.92
C ASP A 92 -2.38 -15.95 9.78
N VAL A 93 -3.10 -17.02 9.43
CA VAL A 93 -3.25 -18.24 10.25
C VAL A 93 -2.05 -19.20 10.12
N GLY A 94 -1.00 -18.83 9.38
CA GLY A 94 0.32 -19.49 9.50
C GLY A 94 0.45 -20.84 8.80
N ASP A 95 -0.51 -21.24 7.96
CA ASP A 95 -0.29 -22.35 7.04
C ASP A 95 0.51 -21.83 5.83
N LEU A 96 1.76 -22.26 5.74
CA LEU A 96 2.70 -21.89 4.66
C LEU A 96 2.29 -22.44 3.29
N THR A 97 1.15 -23.12 3.18
CA THR A 97 0.44 -23.34 1.92
C THR A 97 -0.24 -22.04 1.47
N LEU A 98 0.60 -21.02 1.27
CA LEU A 98 0.27 -19.66 0.88
C LEU A 98 -0.53 -19.69 -0.41
N LYS A 99 -1.81 -19.39 -0.30
CA LYS A 99 -2.58 -19.01 -1.46
C LYS A 99 -2.69 -17.50 -1.43
N ASP A 100 -1.59 -16.87 -1.81
CA ASP A 100 -1.53 -15.42 -1.98
C ASP A 100 -2.55 -15.03 -3.05
N GLU A 101 -3.31 -13.99 -2.74
CA GLU A 101 -4.27 -13.42 -3.67
C GLU A 101 -3.89 -11.99 -3.98
N ILE A 102 -4.32 -11.51 -5.14
CA ILE A 102 -4.21 -10.10 -5.47
C ILE A 102 -5.60 -9.51 -5.35
N ILE A 103 -5.75 -8.44 -4.58
CA ILE A 103 -6.97 -7.64 -4.59
C ILE A 103 -6.75 -6.38 -5.39
N ALA A 104 -7.81 -5.90 -6.03
CA ALA A 104 -7.88 -4.54 -6.56
C ALA A 104 -8.92 -3.78 -5.75
N VAL A 105 -8.52 -2.66 -5.18
CA VAL A 105 -9.40 -1.71 -4.50
C VAL A 105 -9.42 -0.39 -5.24
N ASP A 106 -10.50 0.35 -5.06
CA ASP A 106 -10.60 1.72 -5.53
C ASP A 106 -9.58 2.62 -4.81
N ALA A 107 -8.75 3.34 -5.57
CA ALA A 107 -7.68 4.14 -4.97
C ALA A 107 -8.16 5.37 -4.18
N GLN A 108 -9.43 5.78 -4.31
CA GLN A 108 -9.98 6.93 -3.58
C GLN A 108 -10.76 6.52 -2.34
N THR A 109 -11.36 5.33 -2.36
CA THR A 109 -12.31 4.89 -1.32
C THR A 109 -11.89 3.60 -0.61
N LEU A 110 -10.86 2.92 -1.09
CA LEU A 110 -10.45 1.57 -0.69
C LEU A 110 -11.56 0.51 -0.79
N GLN A 111 -12.63 0.78 -1.56
CA GLN A 111 -13.67 -0.22 -1.80
C GLN A 111 -13.12 -1.35 -2.67
N LEU A 112 -13.32 -2.58 -2.23
CA LEU A 112 -12.96 -3.78 -2.99
C LEU A 112 -13.66 -3.78 -4.36
N ARG A 113 -12.88 -3.86 -5.43
CA ARG A 113 -13.37 -3.95 -6.80
C ARG A 113 -13.25 -5.36 -7.36
N HIS A 114 -12.13 -6.03 -7.05
CA HIS A 114 -11.85 -7.35 -7.57
C HIS A 114 -10.94 -8.14 -6.61
N ARG A 115 -11.07 -9.47 -6.64
CA ARG A 115 -10.20 -10.42 -5.95
C ARG A 115 -9.74 -11.47 -6.96
N PHE A 116 -8.45 -11.48 -7.27
CA PHE A 116 -7.81 -12.45 -8.15
C PHE A 116 -7.33 -13.62 -7.30
N GLY A 117 -7.90 -14.80 -7.57
CA GLY A 117 -7.88 -15.92 -6.64
C GLY A 117 -6.57 -16.72 -6.54
N LEU A 118 -6.61 -17.57 -5.51
CA LEU A 118 -5.75 -18.69 -5.17
C LEU A 118 -5.36 -19.48 -6.43
N GLY A 119 -4.11 -19.37 -6.89
CA GLY A 119 -3.63 -20.07 -8.09
C GLY A 119 -2.98 -19.19 -9.15
N LEU A 120 -3.19 -17.87 -9.13
CA LEU A 120 -2.51 -16.97 -10.06
C LEU A 120 -0.98 -16.97 -9.84
N LEU A 121 -0.56 -17.20 -8.59
CA LEU A 121 0.84 -17.21 -8.16
C LEU A 121 1.40 -18.62 -7.92
N ASP A 122 0.58 -19.67 -8.02
CA ASP A 122 0.97 -21.06 -7.70
C ASP A 122 2.07 -21.62 -8.62
N ASP A 123 2.39 -20.94 -9.73
CA ASP A 123 3.46 -21.31 -10.67
C ASP A 123 4.29 -20.11 -11.17
N ALA A 124 4.13 -18.91 -10.59
CA ALA A 124 4.82 -17.70 -11.07
C ALA A 124 6.36 -17.72 -10.85
N CYS A 125 6.86 -18.71 -10.11
CA CYS A 125 8.27 -18.91 -9.80
C CYS A 125 8.86 -20.23 -10.35
N LYS A 126 8.21 -20.89 -11.32
CA LYS A 126 8.79 -22.05 -12.03
C LYS A 126 9.56 -21.66 -13.29
#